data_AF-A0A8B9KTP6-F1
#
_entry.id   AF-A0A8B9KTP6-F1
#
_cell.length_a   1.000
_cell.length_b   1.000
_cell.length_c   1.000
_cell.angle_alpha   90.00
_cell.angle_beta   90.00
_cell.angle_gamma   90.00
#
_symmetry.space_group_name_H-M   'P 1'
#
loop_
_entity.id
_entity.type
_entity.pdbx_description
1 polymer ?
#
loop_
_entity_poly.entity_id
_entity_poly.type
_entity_poly.pdbx_seq_one_letter_code
_entity_poly.pdbx_strand_id
1 'polypeptide(L)'
;LHQIFCNMVVSVAGSILKKMDITAQPCDDFYQYACGGWLKENPIPEDFSSYGIYPWLRQNVDLKLKELLEQPTTEADLEAVKKAKVLYRSCMNETALELLDAKPLLKELKKPEFRWPVLENALGFDVRWVAEKFNLLETLAQIRTQHSKSVLIRLYVSPDDKNSQRYIIKFDQASLVLSREDYSTNTTEAQANREALLRLMVDVSLMLGADAKTAEAQMKSALSFEMKLAKIMIPFENRTSENMYNKYSLSKLQRTIPEFNWLSFVRATIDSKLYPDLSISSSESVIVRAPQYMKDLIKTVANYVVWRSVLSRVTTLSRRFLYRYLDFARVTTGTTSLTPRWDKCVNYVEGTLMYVTGRLFVDKHFQEDKKHMMEELVEGIRWAFIDMLEKENDWMDAETKKKAVEKVSECRF
;
A
#
# COMPACT_ATOMS: atom_id res chain seq x y z
N LEU A 1 -34.50 -31.12 7.74
CA LEU A 1 -34.43 -29.78 7.11
C LEU A 1 -35.00 -28.69 8.01
N HIS A 2 -36.27 -28.76 8.45
CA HIS A 2 -36.88 -27.75 9.33
C HIS A 2 -36.14 -27.53 10.66
N GLN A 3 -35.65 -28.60 11.30
CA GLN A 3 -34.89 -28.52 12.55
C GLN A 3 -33.46 -27.96 12.38
N ILE A 4 -32.86 -28.13 11.20
CA ILE A 4 -31.55 -27.54 10.86
C ILE A 4 -31.71 -26.04 10.61
N PHE A 5 -32.77 -25.64 9.90
CA PHE A 5 -33.14 -24.23 9.72
C PHE A 5 -33.41 -23.54 11.06
N CYS A 6 -34.18 -24.17 11.96
CA CYS A 6 -34.46 -23.63 13.28
C CYS A 6 -33.17 -23.44 14.11
N ASN A 7 -32.27 -24.42 14.10
CA ASN A 7 -30.98 -24.31 14.81
C ASN A 7 -30.06 -23.23 14.24
N MET A 8 -30.04 -23.03 12.92
CA MET A 8 -29.25 -21.96 12.30
C MET A 8 -29.80 -20.57 12.65
N VAL A 9 -31.12 -20.39 12.61
CA VAL A 9 -31.79 -19.13 13.00
C VAL A 9 -31.55 -18.81 14.47
N VAL A 10 -31.66 -19.81 15.36
CA VAL A 10 -31.37 -19.65 16.79
C VAL A 10 -29.91 -19.25 17.03
N SER A 11 -28.96 -19.84 16.30
CA SER A 11 -27.55 -19.49 16.40
C SER A 11 -27.27 -18.04 15.94
N VAL A 12 -27.86 -17.63 14.82
CA VAL A 12 -27.72 -16.26 14.30
C VAL A 12 -28.36 -15.24 15.24
N ALA A 13 -29.60 -15.49 15.69
CA ALA A 13 -30.30 -14.62 16.63
C ALA A 13 -29.54 -14.49 17.95
N GLY A 14 -29.02 -15.60 18.49
CA GLY A 14 -28.16 -15.58 19.67
C GLY A 14 -26.88 -14.78 19.47
N SER A 15 -26.24 -14.88 18.29
CA SER A 15 -25.05 -14.07 17.96
C SER A 15 -25.36 -12.58 17.88
N ILE A 16 -26.52 -12.20 17.33
CA ILE A 16 -26.96 -10.79 17.27
C ILE A 16 -27.19 -10.27 18.68
N LEU A 17 -28.02 -10.96 19.48
CA LEU A 17 -28.36 -10.53 20.84
C LEU A 17 -27.12 -10.37 21.73
N LYS A 18 -26.12 -11.24 21.57
CA LYS A 18 -24.86 -11.16 22.32
C LYS A 18 -24.05 -9.90 22.00
N LYS A 19 -24.13 -9.38 20.78
CA LYS A 19 -23.37 -8.20 20.33
C LYS A 19 -24.03 -6.88 20.72
N MET A 20 -25.33 -6.90 20.98
CA MET A 20 -26.13 -5.72 21.30
C MET A 20 -25.93 -5.29 22.75
N ASP A 21 -26.13 -3.99 23.00
CA ASP A 21 -26.30 -3.42 24.34
C ASP A 21 -27.73 -2.92 24.50
N ILE A 22 -28.61 -3.79 25.00
CA ILE A 22 -30.04 -3.49 25.17
C ILE A 22 -30.33 -2.41 26.22
N THR A 23 -29.30 -1.92 26.94
CA THR A 23 -29.46 -0.81 27.88
C THR A 23 -29.36 0.56 27.20
N ALA A 24 -28.80 0.61 25.98
CA ALA A 24 -28.76 1.83 25.18
C ALA A 24 -30.06 2.02 24.40
N GLN A 25 -30.53 3.27 24.30
CA GLN A 25 -31.74 3.58 23.54
C GLN A 25 -31.43 3.64 22.04
N PRO A 26 -32.04 2.79 21.18
CA PRO A 26 -31.72 2.75 19.75
C PRO A 26 -31.96 4.05 19.00
N CYS A 27 -32.90 4.89 19.46
CA CYS A 27 -33.16 6.19 18.85
C CYS A 27 -32.15 7.28 19.23
N ASP A 28 -31.37 7.07 20.31
CA ASP A 28 -30.37 8.02 20.79
C ASP A 28 -28.97 7.65 20.28
N ASP A 29 -28.60 6.37 20.41
CA ASP A 29 -27.35 5.82 19.88
C ASP A 29 -27.55 4.39 19.37
N PHE A 30 -27.92 4.29 18.10
CA PHE A 30 -28.12 2.99 17.45
C PHE A 30 -26.83 2.17 17.36
N TYR A 31 -25.65 2.82 17.32
CA TYR A 31 -24.37 2.11 17.27
C TYR A 31 -24.08 1.45 18.61
N GLN A 32 -24.24 2.15 19.73
CA GLN A 32 -24.11 1.57 21.05
C GLN A 32 -25.15 0.46 21.27
N TYR A 33 -26.41 0.68 20.88
CA TYR A 33 -27.44 -0.36 20.97
C TYR A 33 -27.09 -1.62 20.18
N ALA A 34 -26.64 -1.48 18.92
CA ALA A 34 -26.37 -2.62 18.05
C ALA A 34 -25.03 -3.33 18.33
N CYS A 35 -24.01 -2.57 18.77
CA CYS A 35 -22.61 -3.04 18.84
C CYS A 35 -22.00 -2.99 20.25
N GLY A 36 -22.67 -2.39 21.23
CA GLY A 36 -22.08 -2.10 22.54
C GLY A 36 -21.65 -3.33 23.33
N GLY A 37 -22.35 -4.46 23.16
CA GLY A 37 -21.92 -5.75 23.71
C GLY A 37 -20.65 -6.26 23.04
N TRP A 38 -20.55 -6.15 21.71
CA TRP A 38 -19.34 -6.52 20.97
C TRP A 38 -18.13 -5.68 21.37
N LEU A 39 -18.29 -4.36 21.53
CA LEU A 39 -17.21 -3.45 21.96
C LEU A 39 -16.64 -3.83 23.33
N LYS A 40 -17.51 -4.24 24.27
CA LYS A 40 -17.11 -4.69 25.61
C LYS A 40 -16.33 -6.00 25.58
N GLU A 41 -16.71 -6.93 24.70
CA GLU A 41 -16.09 -8.27 24.61
C GLU A 41 -14.84 -8.34 23.72
N ASN A 42 -14.61 -7.33 22.86
CA ASN A 42 -13.57 -7.37 21.83
C ASN A 42 -12.64 -6.15 21.94
N PRO A 43 -11.81 -6.08 23.00
CA PRO A 43 -10.76 -5.06 23.06
C PRO A 43 -9.83 -5.17 21.86
N ILE A 44 -9.25 -4.05 21.43
CA ILE A 44 -8.31 -4.03 20.31
C ILE A 44 -7.07 -4.86 20.70
N PRO A 45 -6.75 -5.94 19.95
CA PRO A 45 -5.55 -6.73 20.24
C PRO A 45 -4.27 -5.90 20.06
N GLU A 46 -3.23 -6.25 20.81
CA GLU A 46 -1.97 -5.49 20.87
C GLU A 46 -1.24 -5.33 19.53
N ASP A 47 -1.46 -6.25 18.58
CA ASP A 47 -0.87 -6.25 17.24
C ASP A 47 -1.75 -5.55 16.18
N PHE A 48 -2.88 -4.94 16.59
CA PHE A 48 -3.79 -4.19 15.73
C PHE A 48 -3.85 -2.71 16.12
N SER A 49 -4.12 -1.84 15.13
CA SER A 49 -4.45 -0.43 15.35
C SER A 49 -5.95 -0.16 15.49
N SER A 50 -6.76 -1.08 14.96
CA SER A 50 -8.22 -1.06 15.04
C SER A 50 -8.72 -2.49 14.94
N TYR A 51 -9.85 -2.77 15.60
CA TYR A 51 -10.46 -4.09 15.58
C TYR A 51 -11.96 -3.98 15.36
N GLY A 52 -12.48 -4.84 14.49
CA GLY A 52 -13.86 -4.77 13.99
C GLY A 52 -14.15 -5.97 13.09
N ILE A 53 -15.30 -5.95 12.42
CA ILE A 53 -15.72 -7.06 11.57
C ILE A 53 -14.75 -7.36 10.42
N TYR A 54 -14.15 -6.33 9.80
CA TYR A 54 -13.23 -6.51 8.69
C TYR A 54 -11.86 -7.07 9.11
N PRO A 55 -11.16 -6.51 10.12
CA PRO A 55 -9.95 -7.15 10.65
C PRO A 55 -10.20 -8.58 11.13
N TRP A 56 -11.31 -8.82 11.83
CA TRP A 56 -11.70 -10.16 12.27
C TRP A 56 -11.92 -11.12 11.10
N LEU A 57 -12.65 -10.69 10.06
CA LEU A 57 -12.89 -11.52 8.88
C LEU A 57 -11.59 -11.82 8.15
N ARG A 58 -10.72 -10.81 8.00
CA ARG A 58 -9.40 -10.97 7.37
C ARG A 58 -8.57 -12.00 8.13
N GLN A 59 -8.49 -11.92 9.45
CA GLN A 59 -7.75 -12.88 10.26
C GLN A 59 -8.27 -14.31 10.09
N ASN A 60 -9.60 -14.50 9.98
CA ASN A 60 -10.18 -15.81 9.70
C ASN A 60 -9.83 -16.34 8.30
N VAL A 61 -9.74 -15.46 7.30
CA VAL A 61 -9.26 -15.82 5.95
C VAL A 61 -7.77 -16.17 6.00
N ASP A 62 -6.97 -15.38 6.71
CA ASP A 62 -5.53 -15.59 6.83
C ASP A 62 -5.20 -16.92 7.53
N LEU A 63 -5.97 -17.31 8.55
CA LEU A 63 -5.86 -18.63 9.19
C LEU A 63 -6.13 -19.80 8.23
N LYS A 64 -7.14 -19.66 7.36
CA LYS A 64 -7.44 -20.67 6.33
C LYS A 64 -6.33 -20.74 5.28
N LEU A 65 -5.85 -19.59 4.82
CA LEU A 65 -4.72 -19.52 3.88
C LEU A 65 -3.44 -20.09 4.49
N LYS A 66 -3.19 -19.83 5.78
CA LYS A 66 -2.08 -20.43 6.52
C LYS A 66 -2.12 -21.95 6.43
N GLU A 67 -3.27 -22.56 6.75
CA GLU A 67 -3.45 -24.02 6.69
C GLU A 67 -3.11 -24.56 5.29
N LEU A 68 -3.60 -23.90 4.24
CA LEU A 68 -3.36 -24.31 2.85
C LEU A 68 -1.89 -24.13 2.41
N LEU A 69 -1.21 -23.10 2.89
CA LEU A 69 0.19 -22.81 2.58
C LEU A 69 1.17 -23.70 3.37
N GLU A 70 0.76 -24.19 4.55
CA GLU A 70 1.55 -25.11 5.39
C GLU A 70 1.49 -26.56 4.90
N GLN A 71 0.50 -26.91 4.08
CA GLN A 71 0.42 -28.24 3.47
C GLN A 71 1.67 -28.55 2.63
N PRO A 72 2.14 -29.81 2.65
CA PRO A 72 3.29 -30.21 1.86
C PRO A 72 3.03 -29.95 0.37
N THR A 73 4.12 -29.67 -0.35
CA THR A 73 4.06 -29.57 -1.81
C THR A 73 3.88 -30.97 -2.39
N THR A 74 2.94 -31.14 -3.30
CA THR A 74 2.72 -32.42 -4.01
C THR A 74 3.20 -32.32 -5.46
N GLU A 75 3.45 -33.44 -6.12
CA GLU A 75 3.80 -33.43 -7.55
C GLU A 75 2.66 -32.85 -8.40
N ALA A 76 1.41 -33.10 -7.99
CA ALA A 76 0.19 -32.61 -8.63
C ALA A 76 -0.03 -31.09 -8.46
N ASP A 77 0.68 -30.42 -7.54
CA ASP A 77 0.57 -28.97 -7.37
C ASP A 77 1.06 -28.25 -8.64
N LEU A 78 0.27 -27.28 -9.11
CA LEU A 78 0.70 -26.34 -10.16
C LEU A 78 1.96 -25.61 -9.71
N GLU A 79 2.85 -25.31 -10.65
CA GLU A 79 4.12 -24.62 -10.35
C GLU A 79 3.92 -23.30 -9.59
N ALA A 80 2.85 -22.57 -9.88
CA ALA A 80 2.49 -21.36 -9.16
C ALA A 80 2.18 -21.61 -7.67
N VAL A 81 1.47 -22.71 -7.36
CA VAL A 81 1.18 -23.16 -5.99
C VAL A 81 2.46 -23.60 -5.28
N LYS A 82 3.34 -24.34 -5.97
CA LYS A 82 4.66 -24.73 -5.45
C LYS A 82 5.46 -23.50 -5.02
N LYS A 83 5.51 -22.47 -5.88
CA LYS A 83 6.18 -21.18 -5.60
C LYS A 83 5.55 -20.44 -4.42
N ALA A 84 4.22 -20.41 -4.29
CA ALA A 84 3.55 -19.79 -3.14
C ALA A 84 3.92 -20.47 -1.81
N LYS A 85 3.90 -21.81 -1.76
CA LYS A 85 4.32 -22.59 -0.58
C LYS A 85 5.81 -22.41 -0.26
N VAL A 86 6.67 -22.36 -1.27
CA VAL A 86 8.11 -22.05 -1.07
C VAL A 86 8.30 -20.64 -0.53
N LEU A 87 7.59 -19.64 -1.07
CA LEU A 87 7.64 -18.26 -0.61
C LEU A 87 7.22 -18.15 0.86
N TYR A 88 6.10 -18.79 1.24
CA TYR A 88 5.62 -18.87 2.63
C TYR A 88 6.69 -19.47 3.55
N ARG A 89 7.23 -20.65 3.22
CA ARG A 89 8.28 -21.31 4.01
C ARG A 89 9.55 -20.47 4.15
N SER A 90 9.96 -19.79 3.08
CA SER A 90 11.12 -18.89 3.11
C SER A 90 10.90 -17.72 4.08
N CYS A 91 9.68 -17.17 4.09
CA CYS A 91 9.29 -16.12 5.03
C CYS A 91 9.22 -16.64 6.48
N MET A 92 8.77 -17.88 6.71
CA MET A 92 8.66 -18.47 8.05
C MET A 92 10.01 -18.80 8.71
N ASN A 93 11.09 -18.93 7.93
CA ASN A 93 12.41 -19.31 8.44
C ASN A 93 13.11 -18.15 9.17
N GLU A 94 12.71 -17.90 10.42
CA GLU A 94 13.31 -16.86 11.27
C GLU A 94 14.80 -17.11 11.53
N THR A 95 15.24 -18.37 11.67
CA THR A 95 16.66 -18.68 11.89
C THR A 95 17.54 -18.15 10.75
N ALA A 96 17.12 -18.34 9.50
CA ALA A 96 17.85 -17.81 8.35
C ALA A 96 17.82 -16.27 8.31
N LEU A 97 16.69 -15.66 8.69
CA LEU A 97 16.55 -14.19 8.73
C LEU A 97 17.43 -13.56 9.80
N GLU A 98 17.51 -14.16 11.00
CA GLU A 98 18.40 -13.68 12.07
C GLU A 98 19.88 -13.87 11.69
N LEU A 99 20.23 -14.95 11.00
CA LEU A 99 21.61 -15.20 10.55
C LEU A 99 22.06 -14.21 9.45
N LEU A 100 21.15 -13.89 8.52
CA LEU A 100 21.40 -12.96 7.43
C LEU A 100 21.34 -11.50 7.89
N ASP A 101 20.44 -11.17 8.83
CA ASP A 101 20.29 -9.85 9.44
C ASP A 101 20.26 -8.74 8.36
N ALA A 102 21.11 -7.72 8.45
CA ALA A 102 21.17 -6.63 7.50
C ALA A 102 21.99 -6.95 6.24
N LYS A 103 22.66 -8.10 6.15
CA LYS A 103 23.63 -8.41 5.08
C LYS A 103 23.01 -8.29 3.67
N PRO A 104 21.78 -8.77 3.39
CA PRO A 104 21.17 -8.59 2.07
C PRO A 104 20.96 -7.12 1.72
N LEU A 105 20.49 -6.31 2.68
CA LEU A 105 20.31 -4.87 2.47
C LEU A 105 21.65 -4.15 2.28
N LEU A 106 22.66 -4.47 3.08
CA LEU A 106 24.01 -3.89 2.92
C LEU A 106 24.63 -4.25 1.56
N LYS A 107 24.35 -5.44 1.03
CA LYS A 107 24.78 -5.82 -0.33
C LYS A 107 24.12 -4.92 -1.39
N GLU A 108 22.83 -4.64 -1.24
CA GLU A 108 22.11 -3.71 -2.14
C GLU A 108 22.64 -2.28 -2.02
N LEU A 109 22.89 -1.79 -0.79
CA LEU A 109 23.41 -0.45 -0.54
C LEU A 109 24.86 -0.23 -1.02
N LYS A 110 25.58 -1.30 -1.43
CA LYS A 110 26.89 -1.17 -2.09
C LYS A 110 26.78 -0.83 -3.58
N LYS A 111 25.64 -1.13 -4.21
CA LYS A 111 25.40 -0.83 -5.63
C LYS A 111 25.36 0.70 -5.83
N PRO A 112 26.03 1.24 -6.87
CA PRO A 112 26.15 2.69 -7.08
C PRO A 112 24.83 3.47 -6.99
N GLU A 113 23.76 2.91 -7.54
CA GLU A 113 22.41 3.47 -7.56
C GLU A 113 21.73 3.55 -6.18
N PHE A 114 22.16 2.75 -5.21
CA PHE A 114 21.56 2.67 -3.87
C PHE A 114 22.52 3.09 -2.75
N ARG A 115 23.73 3.57 -3.07
CA ARG A 115 24.68 4.03 -2.04
C ARG A 115 24.06 5.12 -1.18
N TRP A 116 24.03 4.87 0.12
CA TRP A 116 23.44 5.78 1.08
C TRP A 116 24.48 6.73 1.67
N PRO A 117 24.40 8.06 1.46
CA PRO A 117 25.38 9.00 1.99
C PRO A 117 25.68 8.86 3.49
N VAL A 118 24.67 8.54 4.31
CA VAL A 118 24.85 8.39 5.76
C VAL A 118 25.76 7.21 6.16
N LEU A 119 25.98 6.26 5.25
CA LEU A 119 26.81 5.07 5.45
C LEU A 119 28.19 5.16 4.78
N GLU A 120 28.61 6.35 4.32
CA GLU A 120 29.86 6.54 3.58
C GLU A 120 31.08 5.93 4.29
N ASN A 121 31.17 6.08 5.61
CA ASN A 121 32.27 5.55 6.41
C ASN A 121 32.09 4.08 6.84
N ALA A 122 30.90 3.50 6.63
CA ALA A 122 30.51 2.19 7.14
C ALA A 122 30.71 1.05 6.13
N LEU A 123 30.65 1.34 4.82
CA LEU A 123 30.62 0.33 3.76
C LEU A 123 32.00 -0.01 3.16
N GLY A 124 33.08 0.61 3.66
CA GLY A 124 34.47 0.40 3.23
C GLY A 124 34.98 1.47 2.25
N PHE A 125 36.31 1.62 2.15
CA PHE A 125 36.96 2.70 1.39
C PHE A 125 36.63 2.71 -0.12
N ASP A 126 36.32 1.56 -0.71
CA ASP A 126 35.96 1.42 -2.13
C ASP A 126 34.50 1.81 -2.43
N VAL A 127 33.69 2.05 -1.39
CA VAL A 127 32.24 2.31 -1.49
C VAL A 127 31.89 3.73 -1.04
N ARG A 128 32.81 4.68 -1.17
CA ARG A 128 32.51 6.09 -0.87
C ARG A 128 31.37 6.61 -1.71
N TRP A 129 30.54 7.42 -1.07
CA TRP A 129 29.49 8.15 -1.75
C TRP A 129 30.10 9.39 -2.41
N VAL A 130 29.76 9.64 -3.68
CA VAL A 130 30.29 10.77 -4.44
C VAL A 130 29.09 11.47 -5.08
N ALA A 131 28.88 12.73 -4.71
CA ALA A 131 27.69 13.50 -5.10
C ALA A 131 27.53 13.56 -6.63
N GLU A 132 28.63 13.77 -7.34
CA GLU A 132 28.68 13.91 -8.80
C GLU A 132 28.34 12.60 -9.53
N LYS A 133 28.48 11.45 -8.85
CA LYS A 133 28.14 10.13 -9.39
C LYS A 133 26.70 9.72 -9.06
N PHE A 134 26.02 10.44 -8.18
CA PHE A 134 24.64 10.12 -7.82
C PHE A 134 23.69 10.48 -8.97
N ASN A 135 23.14 9.45 -9.61
CA ASN A 135 22.15 9.61 -10.66
C ASN A 135 20.75 9.37 -10.09
N LEU A 136 20.07 10.46 -9.72
CA LEU A 136 18.72 10.39 -9.15
C LEU A 136 17.75 9.63 -10.06
N LEU A 137 17.78 9.88 -11.37
CA LEU A 137 16.87 9.25 -12.32
C LEU A 137 17.05 7.74 -12.31
N GLU A 138 18.30 7.29 -12.39
CA GLU A 138 18.62 5.86 -12.37
C GLU A 138 18.20 5.24 -11.04
N THR A 139 18.51 5.89 -9.91
CA THR A 139 18.06 5.41 -8.59
C THR A 139 16.54 5.27 -8.51
N LEU A 140 15.78 6.28 -8.94
CA LEU A 140 14.31 6.22 -8.93
C LEU A 140 13.78 5.10 -9.84
N ALA A 141 14.39 4.91 -11.01
CA ALA A 141 14.02 3.85 -11.93
C ALA A 141 14.31 2.48 -11.31
N GLN A 142 15.50 2.28 -10.73
CA GLN A 142 15.88 1.02 -10.09
C GLN A 142 15.03 0.71 -8.83
N ILE A 143 14.65 1.71 -8.03
CA ILE A 143 13.67 1.51 -6.94
C ILE A 143 12.33 1.01 -7.52
N ARG A 144 11.88 1.58 -8.63
CA ARG A 144 10.62 1.18 -9.25
C ARG A 144 10.69 -0.22 -9.87
N THR A 145 11.74 -0.54 -10.61
CA THR A 145 11.88 -1.83 -11.30
C THR A 145 12.20 -2.98 -10.36
N GLN A 146 13.15 -2.79 -9.44
CA GLN A 146 13.61 -3.87 -8.57
C GLN A 146 12.74 -4.05 -7.32
N HIS A 147 12.02 -3.01 -6.89
CA HIS A 147 11.33 -3.03 -5.60
C HIS A 147 9.83 -2.71 -5.69
N SER A 148 9.32 -2.36 -6.87
CA SER A 148 7.92 -1.96 -7.08
C SER A 148 7.50 -0.80 -6.16
N LYS A 149 8.44 0.06 -5.78
CA LYS A 149 8.21 1.26 -4.96
C LYS A 149 8.36 2.52 -5.79
N SER A 150 7.80 3.60 -5.30
CA SER A 150 7.90 4.91 -5.92
C SER A 150 8.29 5.92 -4.85
N VAL A 151 9.32 6.71 -5.14
CA VAL A 151 9.79 7.78 -4.26
C VAL A 151 9.82 9.05 -5.09
N LEU A 152 9.26 10.13 -4.56
CA LEU A 152 8.99 11.39 -5.27
C LEU A 152 8.00 11.24 -6.43
N ILE A 153 8.34 10.46 -7.44
CA ILE A 153 7.56 10.28 -8.66
C ILE A 153 6.96 8.88 -8.68
N ARG A 154 5.62 8.80 -8.68
CA ARG A 154 4.90 7.55 -8.93
C ARG A 154 4.63 7.41 -10.42
N LEU A 155 5.29 6.44 -11.05
CA LEU A 155 5.02 6.01 -12.43
C LEU A 155 4.20 4.71 -12.39
N TYR A 156 3.08 4.68 -13.09
CA TYR A 156 2.30 3.47 -13.30
C TYR A 156 1.57 3.49 -14.65
N VAL A 157 1.08 2.34 -15.08
CA VAL A 157 0.27 2.18 -16.29
C VAL A 157 -1.14 1.81 -15.85
N SER A 158 -2.15 2.52 -16.37
CA SER A 158 -3.56 2.24 -16.10
C SER A 158 -4.43 2.69 -17.29
N PRO A 159 -5.72 2.35 -17.34
CA PRO A 159 -6.62 2.87 -18.38
C PRO A 159 -6.60 4.40 -18.46
N ASP A 160 -6.70 4.96 -19.67
CA ASP A 160 -6.85 6.41 -19.89
C ASP A 160 -8.26 6.83 -19.41
N ASP A 161 -8.32 7.84 -18.54
CA ASP A 161 -9.58 8.24 -17.89
C ASP A 161 -10.60 8.77 -18.89
N LYS A 162 -10.16 9.25 -20.07
CA LYS A 162 -11.04 9.67 -21.18
C LYS A 162 -11.16 8.62 -22.30
N ASN A 163 -10.44 7.50 -22.21
CA ASN A 163 -10.56 6.39 -23.15
C ASN A 163 -10.17 5.07 -22.47
N SER A 164 -11.15 4.41 -21.85
CA SER A 164 -10.95 3.18 -21.07
C SER A 164 -10.50 1.98 -21.90
N GLN A 165 -10.52 2.04 -23.23
CA GLN A 165 -10.03 0.98 -24.12
C GLN A 165 -8.51 0.99 -24.29
N ARG A 166 -7.82 2.02 -23.79
CA ARG A 166 -6.37 2.16 -23.93
C ARG A 166 -5.71 2.34 -22.58
N TYR A 167 -4.50 1.81 -22.46
CA TYR A 167 -3.62 2.06 -21.33
C TYR A 167 -2.70 3.24 -21.64
N ILE A 168 -2.37 4.02 -20.61
CA ILE A 168 -1.47 5.17 -20.72
C ILE A 168 -0.57 5.25 -19.49
N ILE A 169 0.66 5.77 -19.67
CA ILE A 169 1.57 6.04 -18.57
C ILE A 169 1.04 7.23 -17.78
N LYS A 170 0.94 7.06 -16.46
CA LYS A 170 0.54 8.12 -15.52
C LYS A 170 1.69 8.42 -14.55
N PHE A 171 1.95 9.71 -14.37
CA PHE A 171 2.84 10.26 -13.35
C PHE A 171 2.02 10.92 -12.25
N ASP A 172 2.33 10.63 -11.00
CA ASP A 172 1.65 11.17 -9.83
C ASP A 172 2.64 11.45 -8.69
N GLN A 173 2.21 12.19 -7.68
CA GLN A 173 2.97 12.36 -6.44
C GLN A 173 3.12 11.01 -5.73
N ALA A 174 4.33 10.68 -5.27
CA ALA A 174 4.55 9.49 -4.44
C ALA A 174 3.97 9.69 -3.02
N SER A 175 3.73 8.58 -2.30
CA SER A 175 3.29 8.64 -0.91
C SER A 175 4.42 9.09 0.03
N LEU A 176 4.03 9.71 1.15
CA LEU A 176 4.92 10.07 2.27
C LEU A 176 5.08 8.88 3.24
N VAL A 177 5.88 9.04 4.31
CA VAL A 177 5.91 8.06 5.41
C VAL A 177 4.69 8.22 6.32
N LEU A 178 4.41 9.46 6.73
CA LEU A 178 3.26 9.82 7.58
C LEU A 178 2.13 10.44 6.75
N SER A 179 1.00 10.75 7.38
CA SER A 179 -0.07 11.52 6.72
C SER A 179 0.45 12.91 6.34
N ARG A 180 -0.20 13.58 5.38
CA ARG A 180 0.20 14.96 5.02
C ARG A 180 0.00 15.89 6.22
N GLU A 181 -1.06 15.64 6.97
CA GLU A 181 -1.49 16.36 8.17
C GLU A 181 -0.39 16.30 9.24
N ASP A 182 0.21 15.12 9.44
CA ASP A 182 1.35 14.91 10.34
C ASP A 182 2.57 15.78 10.00
N TYR A 183 2.71 16.30 8.77
CA TYR A 183 3.79 17.22 8.40
C TYR A 183 3.34 18.69 8.38
N SER A 184 2.06 18.96 8.15
CA SER A 184 1.54 20.32 7.98
C SER A 184 1.00 20.96 9.27
N THR A 185 0.61 20.17 10.27
CA THR A 185 0.05 20.67 11.53
C THR A 185 1.07 20.68 12.67
N ASN A 186 0.81 21.49 13.69
CA ASN A 186 1.62 21.57 14.91
C ASN A 186 0.89 20.98 16.12
N THR A 187 0.02 19.99 15.91
CA THR A 187 -0.59 19.26 17.04
C THR A 187 0.46 18.42 17.76
N THR A 188 0.18 18.06 19.01
CA THR A 188 1.06 17.20 19.83
C THR A 188 1.30 15.85 19.15
N GLU A 189 0.26 15.28 18.54
CA GLU A 189 0.32 13.99 17.83
C GLU A 189 1.19 14.09 16.58
N ALA A 190 1.02 15.14 15.77
CA ALA A 190 1.83 15.36 14.58
C ALA A 190 3.33 15.56 14.94
N GLN A 191 3.62 16.25 16.03
CA GLN A 191 4.99 16.39 16.54
C GLN A 191 5.56 15.04 16.98
N ALA A 192 4.82 14.27 17.78
CA ALA A 192 5.22 12.95 18.24
C ALA A 192 5.47 11.98 17.07
N ASN A 193 4.61 12.00 16.04
CA ASN A 193 4.75 11.18 14.84
C ASN A 193 6.04 11.53 14.06
N ARG A 194 6.35 12.82 13.88
CA ARG A 194 7.59 13.27 13.23
C ARG A 194 8.83 12.90 14.04
N GLU A 195 8.78 13.03 15.36
CA GLU A 195 9.87 12.63 16.25
C GLU A 195 10.12 11.11 16.24
N ALA A 196 9.04 10.32 16.25
CA ALA A 196 9.13 8.86 16.12
C ALA A 196 9.72 8.44 14.78
N LEU A 197 9.32 9.12 13.68
CA LEU A 197 9.91 8.89 12.36
C LEU A 197 11.40 9.23 12.35
N LEU A 198 11.80 10.38 12.90
CA LEU A 198 13.22 10.76 12.99
C LEU A 198 14.03 9.73 13.79
N ARG A 199 13.48 9.25 14.91
CA ARG A 199 14.12 8.22 15.73
C ARG A 199 14.33 6.94 14.93
N LEU A 200 13.31 6.47 14.22
CA LEU A 200 13.40 5.29 13.35
C LEU A 200 14.47 5.47 12.27
N MET A 201 14.52 6.65 11.62
CA MET A 201 15.53 6.98 10.62
C MET A 201 16.96 6.89 11.17
N VAL A 202 17.19 7.47 12.34
CA VAL A 202 18.50 7.48 13.00
C VAL A 202 18.89 6.08 13.47
N ASP A 203 17.99 5.37 14.16
CA ASP A 203 18.27 4.04 14.70
C ASP A 203 18.61 3.04 13.60
N VAL A 204 17.86 3.04 12.49
CA VAL A 204 18.15 2.17 11.34
C VAL A 204 19.50 2.52 10.72
N SER A 205 19.83 3.81 10.59
CA SER A 205 21.13 4.25 10.07
C SER A 205 22.28 3.76 10.95
N LEU A 206 22.15 3.90 12.27
CA LEU A 206 23.11 3.40 13.26
C LEU A 206 23.28 1.88 13.21
N MET A 207 22.16 1.15 13.13
CA MET A 207 22.17 -0.32 13.05
C MET A 207 22.82 -0.87 11.77
N LEU A 208 22.90 -0.04 10.73
CA LEU A 208 23.60 -0.30 9.47
C LEU A 208 25.05 0.22 9.45
N GLY A 209 25.51 0.84 10.54
CA GLY A 209 26.91 1.22 10.76
C GLY A 209 27.22 2.71 10.62
N ALA A 210 26.21 3.59 10.50
CA ALA A 210 26.45 5.04 10.49
C ALA A 210 27.05 5.54 11.81
N ASP A 211 27.85 6.60 11.74
CA ASP A 211 28.23 7.38 12.92
C ASP A 211 27.01 8.14 13.49
N ALA A 212 26.92 8.25 14.81
CA ALA A 212 25.76 8.81 15.49
C ALA A 212 25.50 10.28 15.16
N LYS A 213 26.54 11.12 15.17
CA LYS A 213 26.39 12.55 14.86
C LYS A 213 25.99 12.76 13.40
N THR A 214 26.60 11.96 12.52
CA THR A 214 26.31 11.97 11.08
C THR A 214 24.87 11.52 10.80
N ALA A 215 24.44 10.41 11.42
CA ALA A 215 23.10 9.88 11.29
C ALA A 215 22.04 10.90 11.74
N GLU A 216 22.21 11.50 12.91
CA GLU A 216 21.28 12.49 13.43
C GLU A 216 21.15 13.71 12.52
N ALA A 217 22.27 14.31 12.11
CA ALA A 217 22.26 15.49 11.25
C ALA A 217 21.65 15.20 9.87
N GLN A 218 22.04 14.10 9.23
CA GLN A 218 21.57 13.76 7.88
C GLN A 218 20.09 13.33 7.89
N MET A 219 19.63 12.59 8.91
CA MET A 219 18.23 12.17 9.00
C MET A 219 17.30 13.34 9.36
N LYS A 220 17.74 14.30 10.18
CA LYS A 220 17.02 15.57 10.36
C LYS A 220 16.85 16.33 9.05
N SER A 221 17.91 16.39 8.24
CA SER A 221 17.85 17.01 6.91
C SER A 221 16.87 16.30 5.98
N ALA A 222 16.90 14.96 5.95
CA ALA A 222 15.97 14.16 5.14
C ALA A 222 14.50 14.31 5.60
N LEU A 223 14.23 14.37 6.91
CA LEU A 223 12.90 14.66 7.42
C LEU A 223 12.44 16.08 7.07
N SER A 224 13.31 17.09 7.21
CA SER A 224 13.00 18.46 6.79
C SER A 224 12.69 18.55 5.30
N PHE A 225 13.38 17.77 4.47
CA PHE A 225 13.04 17.64 3.06
C PHE A 225 11.64 17.02 2.85
N GLU A 226 11.31 15.93 3.53
CA GLU A 226 9.96 15.34 3.43
C GLU A 226 8.86 16.30 3.90
N MET A 227 9.12 17.12 4.92
CA MET A 227 8.20 18.19 5.33
C MET A 227 7.98 19.24 4.23
N LYS A 228 9.03 19.63 3.51
CA LYS A 228 8.91 20.53 2.34
C LYS A 228 8.13 19.84 1.21
N LEU A 229 8.37 18.56 1.00
CA LEU A 229 7.66 17.74 0.02
C LEU A 229 6.15 17.69 0.33
N ALA A 230 5.77 17.47 1.59
CA ALA A 230 4.37 17.43 2.02
C ALA A 230 3.61 18.74 1.72
N LYS A 231 4.30 19.89 1.80
CA LYS A 231 3.70 21.21 1.52
C LYS A 231 3.34 21.39 0.04
N ILE A 232 4.11 20.79 -0.87
CA ILE A 232 3.86 20.89 -2.32
C ILE A 232 2.94 19.78 -2.86
N MET A 233 2.60 18.78 -2.03
CA MET A 233 1.65 17.75 -2.40
C MET A 233 0.22 18.30 -2.46
N ILE A 234 -0.52 17.85 -3.47
CA ILE A 234 -1.93 18.17 -3.61
C ILE A 234 -2.70 17.37 -2.55
N PRO A 235 -3.51 18.03 -1.69
CA PRO A 235 -4.36 17.37 -0.69
C PRO A 235 -5.34 16.38 -1.33
N PHE A 236 -5.78 15.37 -0.59
CA PHE A 236 -6.67 14.33 -1.11
C PHE A 236 -7.98 14.91 -1.68
N GLU A 237 -8.55 15.88 -0.97
CA GLU A 237 -9.81 16.55 -1.26
C GLU A 237 -9.77 17.29 -2.61
N ASN A 238 -8.59 17.76 -3.02
CA ASN A 238 -8.40 18.53 -4.25
C ASN A 238 -8.11 17.66 -5.48
N ARG A 239 -8.10 16.33 -5.33
CA ARG A 239 -7.69 15.38 -6.39
C ARG A 239 -8.89 14.77 -7.10
N THR A 240 -9.61 15.58 -7.86
CA THR A 240 -10.71 15.11 -8.73
C THR A 240 -10.19 14.47 -10.02
N SER A 241 -11.00 13.60 -10.65
CA SER A 241 -10.64 12.95 -11.92
C SER A 241 -10.33 13.97 -13.02
N GLU A 242 -11.10 15.06 -13.07
CA GLU A 242 -10.98 16.13 -14.05
C GLU A 242 -9.70 16.94 -13.85
N ASN A 243 -9.42 17.39 -12.61
CA ASN A 243 -8.26 18.23 -12.30
C ASN A 243 -6.94 17.46 -12.47
N MET A 244 -6.97 16.15 -12.24
CA MET A 244 -5.79 15.29 -12.36
C MET A 244 -5.53 14.82 -13.80
N TYR A 245 -6.43 15.09 -14.75
CA TYR A 245 -6.27 14.71 -16.16
C TYR A 245 -5.48 15.77 -16.93
N ASN A 246 -4.16 15.78 -16.80
CA ASN A 246 -3.30 16.67 -17.59
C ASN A 246 -2.47 15.85 -18.59
N LYS A 247 -2.93 15.82 -19.84
CA LYS A 247 -2.28 15.07 -20.92
C LYS A 247 -1.13 15.87 -21.54
N TYR A 248 0.05 15.26 -21.58
CA TYR A 248 1.27 15.79 -22.18
C TYR A 248 1.84 14.78 -23.18
N SER A 249 2.61 15.25 -24.16
CA SER A 249 3.65 14.39 -24.74
C SER A 249 4.90 14.45 -23.87
N LEU A 250 5.74 13.41 -23.88
CA LEU A 250 7.02 13.44 -23.15
C LEU A 250 7.90 14.64 -23.54
N SER A 251 7.91 15.02 -24.82
CA SER A 251 8.59 16.23 -25.32
C SER A 251 8.01 17.53 -24.74
N LYS A 252 6.68 17.64 -24.63
CA LYS A 252 6.03 18.81 -24.00
C LYS A 252 6.32 18.84 -22.50
N LEU A 253 6.28 17.69 -21.84
CA LEU A 253 6.62 17.55 -20.42
C LEU A 253 8.07 17.96 -20.16
N GLN A 254 9.01 17.48 -20.98
CA GLN A 254 10.42 17.85 -20.89
C GLN A 254 10.65 19.36 -21.04
N ARG A 255 9.90 20.05 -21.90
CA ARG A 255 9.97 21.51 -22.02
C ARG A 255 9.35 22.25 -20.82
N THR A 256 8.36 21.64 -20.18
CA THR A 256 7.63 22.24 -19.04
C THR A 256 8.39 22.05 -17.73
N ILE A 257 9.13 20.94 -17.60
CA ILE A 257 9.92 20.55 -16.42
C ILE A 257 11.28 20.02 -16.93
N PRO A 258 12.21 20.92 -17.32
CA PRO A 258 13.46 20.56 -17.97
C PRO A 258 14.48 19.89 -17.05
N GLU A 259 14.35 20.04 -15.74
CA GLU A 259 15.35 19.63 -14.75
C GLU A 259 15.38 18.10 -14.52
N PHE A 260 14.40 17.35 -15.05
CA PHE A 260 14.35 15.89 -14.98
C PHE A 260 14.20 15.29 -16.39
N ASN A 261 14.99 14.26 -16.71
CA ASN A 261 14.92 13.61 -18.03
C ASN A 261 13.81 12.54 -18.06
N TRP A 262 12.61 12.94 -18.46
CA TRP A 262 11.41 12.10 -18.41
C TRP A 262 11.50 10.88 -19.35
N LEU A 263 12.02 11.07 -20.56
CA LEU A 263 12.13 9.99 -21.54
C LEU A 263 13.09 8.89 -21.05
N SER A 264 14.25 9.28 -20.54
CA SER A 264 15.20 8.33 -19.98
C SER A 264 14.63 7.63 -18.75
N PHE A 265 13.90 8.34 -17.88
CA PHE A 265 13.28 7.73 -16.71
C PHE A 265 12.26 6.65 -17.08
N VAL A 266 11.39 6.93 -18.06
CA VAL A 266 10.40 5.95 -18.55
C VAL A 266 11.10 4.73 -19.15
N ARG A 267 12.11 4.95 -19.99
CA ARG A 267 12.88 3.85 -20.62
C ARG A 267 13.67 3.01 -19.61
N ALA A 268 14.19 3.63 -18.56
CA ALA A 268 14.87 2.91 -17.48
C ALA A 268 13.88 2.14 -16.57
N THR A 269 12.62 2.59 -16.51
CA THR A 269 11.58 1.95 -15.69
C THR A 269 10.87 0.81 -16.41
N ILE A 270 10.64 0.92 -17.71
CA ILE A 270 9.95 -0.10 -18.50
C ILE A 270 10.99 -1.10 -19.00
N ASP A 271 10.82 -2.36 -18.60
CA ASP A 271 11.75 -3.42 -18.98
C ASP A 271 11.65 -3.74 -20.48
N SER A 272 12.53 -3.12 -21.25
CA SER A 272 12.68 -3.35 -22.69
C SER A 272 13.00 -4.81 -23.05
N LYS A 273 13.51 -5.64 -22.13
CA LYS A 273 13.76 -7.07 -22.40
C LYS A 273 12.46 -7.88 -22.43
N LEU A 274 11.49 -7.51 -21.59
CA LEU A 274 10.18 -8.15 -21.57
C LEU A 274 9.30 -7.68 -22.74
N TYR A 275 9.57 -6.50 -23.28
CA TYR A 275 8.80 -5.87 -24.36
C TYR A 275 9.72 -5.34 -25.46
N PRO A 276 10.37 -6.21 -26.25
CA PRO A 276 11.39 -5.80 -27.23
C PRO A 276 10.82 -4.93 -28.37
N ASP A 277 9.54 -5.12 -28.69
CA ASP A 277 8.87 -4.35 -29.75
C ASP A 277 8.34 -2.99 -29.27
N LEU A 278 8.42 -2.70 -27.97
CA LEU A 278 7.91 -1.47 -27.39
C LEU A 278 8.92 -0.33 -27.58
N SER A 279 8.69 0.51 -28.59
CA SER A 279 9.48 1.73 -28.81
C SER A 279 8.84 2.94 -28.17
N ILE A 280 9.42 3.41 -27.05
CA ILE A 280 9.00 4.62 -26.37
C ILE A 280 9.81 5.81 -26.90
N SER A 281 9.13 6.81 -27.46
CA SER A 281 9.74 8.00 -28.05
C SER A 281 9.32 9.28 -27.34
N SER A 282 9.90 10.42 -27.73
CA SER A 282 9.55 11.73 -27.16
C SER A 282 8.13 12.19 -27.52
N SER A 283 7.44 11.52 -28.47
CA SER A 283 6.04 11.79 -28.78
C SER A 283 5.05 11.03 -27.91
N GLU A 284 5.52 10.11 -27.06
CA GLU A 284 4.68 9.28 -26.19
C GLU A 284 3.76 10.15 -25.32
N SER A 285 2.48 9.77 -25.24
CA SER A 285 1.49 10.50 -24.46
C SER A 285 1.47 10.02 -23.02
N VAL A 286 1.46 10.94 -22.08
CA VAL A 286 1.46 10.68 -20.64
C VAL A 286 0.43 11.55 -19.94
N ILE A 287 -0.08 11.08 -18.80
CA ILE A 287 -0.93 11.89 -17.91
C ILE A 287 -0.10 12.28 -16.68
N VAL A 288 0.00 13.58 -16.40
CA VAL A 288 0.67 14.10 -15.21
C VAL A 288 -0.40 14.57 -14.23
N ARG A 289 -0.59 13.82 -13.14
CA ARG A 289 -1.64 14.12 -12.15
C ARG A 289 -1.29 15.32 -11.28
N ALA A 290 -0.01 15.55 -10.99
CA ALA A 290 0.45 16.66 -10.14
C ALA A 290 1.59 17.48 -10.81
N PRO A 291 1.30 18.30 -11.83
CA PRO A 291 2.35 19.00 -12.59
C PRO A 291 3.11 20.06 -11.77
N GLN A 292 2.44 20.75 -10.85
CA GLN A 292 3.10 21.75 -10.00
C GLN A 292 4.07 21.10 -9.01
N TYR A 293 3.64 20.01 -8.36
CA TYR A 293 4.48 19.19 -7.49
C TYR A 293 5.80 18.77 -8.16
N MET A 294 5.75 18.38 -9.44
CA MET A 294 6.93 17.94 -10.18
C MET A 294 7.95 19.06 -10.43
N LYS A 295 7.49 20.32 -10.59
CA LYS A 295 8.38 21.49 -10.77
C LYS A 295 9.17 21.82 -9.50
N ASP A 296 8.52 21.69 -8.35
CA ASP A 296 9.08 22.15 -7.06
C ASP A 296 10.03 21.12 -6.40
N LEU A 297 10.20 19.93 -7.00
CA LEU A 297 10.81 18.74 -6.40
C LEU A 297 12.36 18.70 -6.40
N ILE A 298 13.05 19.44 -7.28
CA ILE A 298 14.40 19.03 -7.78
C ILE A 298 15.61 19.54 -6.96
N LYS A 299 15.50 19.70 -5.63
CA LYS A 299 16.66 20.03 -4.78
C LYS A 299 16.64 19.30 -3.43
N THR A 300 17.73 18.57 -3.12
CA THR A 300 18.00 17.80 -1.87
C THR A 300 17.35 16.42 -1.80
N VAL A 301 17.99 15.38 -2.34
CA VAL A 301 17.24 14.15 -2.66
C VAL A 301 17.90 12.83 -2.22
N ALA A 302 19.23 12.72 -2.27
CA ALA A 302 19.90 11.41 -2.16
C ALA A 302 19.61 10.65 -0.86
N ASN A 303 19.77 11.31 0.30
CA ASN A 303 19.50 10.66 1.59
C ASN A 303 18.04 10.26 1.77
N TYR A 304 17.11 11.13 1.35
CA TYR A 304 15.68 10.83 1.43
C TYR A 304 15.27 9.66 0.52
N VAL A 305 15.76 9.64 -0.71
CA VAL A 305 15.40 8.58 -1.68
C VAL A 305 15.91 7.22 -1.24
N VAL A 306 17.17 7.15 -0.80
CA VAL A 306 17.73 5.89 -0.31
C VAL A 306 17.07 5.48 1.01
N TRP A 307 16.79 6.43 1.91
CA TRP A 307 16.00 6.17 3.13
C TRP A 307 14.65 5.52 2.82
N ARG A 308 13.89 6.06 1.86
CA ARG A 308 12.58 5.49 1.48
C ARG A 308 12.71 4.08 0.90
N SER A 309 13.79 3.79 0.20
CA SER A 309 14.12 2.42 -0.25
C SER A 309 14.43 1.51 0.94
N VAL A 310 15.30 1.94 1.86
CA VAL A 310 15.67 1.20 3.08
C VAL A 310 14.44 0.91 3.95
N LEU A 311 13.61 1.93 4.23
CA LEU A 311 12.39 1.81 5.02
C LEU A 311 11.46 0.72 4.46
N SER A 312 11.35 0.61 3.14
CA SER A 312 10.53 -0.43 2.48
C SER A 312 11.01 -1.86 2.73
N ARG A 313 12.23 -2.04 3.24
CA ARG A 313 12.86 -3.33 3.55
C ARG A 313 13.03 -3.58 5.05
N VAL A 314 12.96 -2.55 5.91
CA VAL A 314 13.13 -2.68 7.37
C VAL A 314 12.26 -3.80 7.95
N THR A 315 11.00 -3.89 7.52
CA THR A 315 10.06 -4.91 7.99
C THR A 315 10.35 -6.31 7.45
N THR A 316 11.36 -6.52 6.62
CA THR A 316 11.75 -7.84 6.10
C THR A 316 13.10 -8.34 6.62
N LEU A 317 13.78 -7.53 7.45
CA LEU A 317 15.04 -7.89 8.09
C LEU A 317 14.82 -8.67 9.39
N SER A 318 15.91 -8.90 10.13
CA SER A 318 15.90 -9.52 11.45
C SER A 318 15.06 -8.77 12.48
N ARG A 319 14.77 -9.45 13.58
CA ARG A 319 13.89 -8.99 14.64
C ARG A 319 14.32 -7.65 15.26
N ARG A 320 15.61 -7.36 15.35
CA ARG A 320 16.09 -6.05 15.86
C ARG A 320 15.58 -4.86 15.04
N PHE A 321 15.45 -5.00 13.73
CA PHE A 321 14.87 -3.96 12.86
C PHE A 321 13.35 -3.88 13.01
N LEU A 322 12.68 -5.03 13.17
CA LEU A 322 11.25 -5.08 13.43
C LEU A 322 10.87 -4.37 14.72
N TYR A 323 11.66 -4.51 15.79
CA TYR A 323 11.39 -3.81 17.05
C TYR A 323 11.54 -2.29 16.92
N ARG A 324 12.51 -1.79 16.15
CA ARG A 324 12.61 -0.35 15.89
C ARG A 324 11.41 0.16 15.09
N TYR A 325 10.95 -0.62 14.12
CA TYR A 325 9.71 -0.30 13.40
C TYR A 325 8.49 -0.34 14.32
N LEU A 326 8.42 -1.30 15.26
CA LEU A 326 7.35 -1.38 16.25
C LEU A 326 7.34 -0.16 17.18
N ASP A 327 8.49 0.35 17.61
CA ASP A 327 8.56 1.55 18.43
C ASP A 327 7.96 2.77 17.69
N PHE A 328 8.15 2.85 16.37
CA PHE A 328 7.49 3.83 15.51
C PHE A 328 5.98 3.58 15.34
N ALA A 329 5.57 2.33 15.11
CA ALA A 329 4.18 1.93 15.00
C ALA A 329 3.39 2.19 16.30
N ARG A 330 4.02 2.03 17.47
CA ARG A 330 3.41 2.29 18.78
C ARG A 330 2.96 3.74 18.92
N VAL A 331 3.74 4.68 18.39
CA VAL A 331 3.39 6.11 18.41
C VAL A 331 2.35 6.45 17.33
N THR A 332 2.52 5.91 16.12
CA THR A 332 1.72 6.32 14.97
C THR A 332 0.37 5.59 14.83
N THR A 333 0.30 4.33 15.26
CA THR A 333 -0.89 3.49 15.10
C THR A 333 -1.37 2.85 16.40
N GLY A 334 -0.67 3.07 17.52
CA GLY A 334 -1.02 2.52 18.84
C GLY A 334 -0.68 1.04 19.05
N THR A 335 -0.11 0.38 18.04
CA THR A 335 0.21 -1.06 18.07
C THR A 335 1.39 -1.33 18.99
N THR A 336 1.23 -2.24 19.96
CA THR A 336 2.22 -2.49 21.03
C THR A 336 3.04 -3.76 20.84
N SER A 337 2.57 -4.71 20.03
CA SER A 337 3.28 -5.97 19.75
C SER A 337 3.46 -6.24 18.24
N LEU A 338 4.34 -7.19 17.89
CA LEU A 338 4.54 -7.60 16.51
C LEU A 338 3.45 -8.59 16.10
N THR A 339 2.88 -8.39 14.91
CA THR A 339 2.01 -9.39 14.28
C THR A 339 2.71 -10.76 14.21
N PRO A 340 2.01 -11.87 14.51
CA PRO A 340 2.56 -13.21 14.40
C PRO A 340 3.22 -13.47 13.04
N ARG A 341 4.35 -14.19 13.05
CA ARG A 341 5.15 -14.40 11.84
C ARG A 341 4.35 -15.06 10.71
N TRP A 342 3.56 -16.08 11.04
CA TRP A 342 2.72 -16.78 10.08
C TRP A 342 1.76 -15.82 9.36
N ASP A 343 1.15 -14.89 10.09
CA ASP A 343 0.15 -13.97 9.57
C ASP A 343 0.80 -12.96 8.61
N LYS A 344 1.93 -12.39 9.02
CA LYS A 344 2.77 -11.57 8.15
C LYS A 344 3.19 -12.32 6.87
N CYS A 345 3.53 -13.60 6.98
CA CYS A 345 3.94 -14.41 5.84
C CYS A 345 2.79 -14.77 4.91
N VAL A 346 1.60 -15.06 5.44
CA VAL A 346 0.38 -15.23 4.63
C VAL A 346 0.08 -13.96 3.84
N ASN A 347 0.02 -12.82 4.54
CA ASN A 347 -0.22 -11.51 3.91
C ASN A 347 0.85 -11.16 2.85
N TYR A 348 2.11 -11.55 3.07
CA TYR A 348 3.18 -11.35 2.08
C TYR A 348 2.98 -12.21 0.82
N VAL A 349 2.59 -13.48 0.96
CA VAL A 349 2.29 -14.35 -0.17
C VAL A 349 1.03 -13.88 -0.89
N GLU A 350 -0.02 -13.50 -0.17
CA GLU A 350 -1.26 -12.95 -0.74
C GLU A 350 -0.98 -11.69 -1.58
N GLY A 351 -0.23 -10.73 -1.02
CA GLY A 351 0.12 -9.50 -1.73
C GLY A 351 1.02 -9.70 -2.95
N THR A 352 1.78 -10.80 -3.00
CA THR A 352 2.72 -11.09 -4.10
C THR A 352 2.09 -11.99 -5.17
N LEU A 353 1.30 -12.99 -4.77
CA LEU A 353 0.75 -14.06 -5.61
C LEU A 353 -0.77 -14.16 -5.43
N MET A 354 -1.47 -13.03 -5.48
CA MET A 354 -2.91 -12.91 -5.15
C MET A 354 -3.82 -13.89 -5.89
N TYR A 355 -3.53 -14.19 -7.17
CA TYR A 355 -4.34 -15.13 -7.95
C TYR A 355 -4.14 -16.58 -7.51
N VAL A 356 -2.93 -16.92 -7.04
CA VAL A 356 -2.60 -18.25 -6.56
C VAL A 356 -3.27 -18.48 -5.20
N THR A 357 -3.15 -17.53 -4.28
CA THR A 357 -3.80 -17.61 -2.97
C THR A 357 -5.32 -17.56 -3.11
N GLY A 358 -5.85 -16.72 -4.00
CA GLY A 358 -7.28 -16.68 -4.33
C GLY A 358 -7.79 -18.02 -4.84
N ARG A 359 -7.09 -18.66 -5.78
CA ARG A 359 -7.42 -20.00 -6.26
C ARG A 359 -7.42 -21.02 -5.11
N LEU A 360 -6.35 -21.07 -4.33
CA LEU A 360 -6.24 -22.01 -3.20
C LEU A 360 -7.42 -21.85 -2.22
N PHE A 361 -7.80 -20.61 -1.92
CA PHE A 361 -8.91 -20.32 -1.03
C PHE A 361 -10.25 -20.73 -1.63
N VAL A 362 -10.53 -20.33 -2.88
CA VAL A 362 -11.81 -20.60 -3.55
C VAL A 362 -12.01 -22.11 -3.74
N ASP A 363 -10.99 -22.84 -4.18
CA ASP A 363 -11.04 -24.30 -4.40
C ASP A 363 -11.43 -25.09 -3.12
N LYS A 364 -11.24 -24.50 -1.92
CA LYS A 364 -11.48 -25.17 -0.62
C LYS A 364 -12.61 -24.58 0.21
N HIS A 365 -12.83 -23.26 0.14
CA HIS A 365 -13.69 -22.55 1.07
C HIS A 365 -14.83 -21.78 0.41
N PHE A 366 -14.90 -21.74 -0.92
CA PHE A 366 -15.97 -21.09 -1.64
C PHE A 366 -16.95 -22.14 -2.22
N GLN A 367 -18.24 -21.88 -2.06
CA GLN A 367 -19.30 -22.71 -2.62
C GLN A 367 -19.95 -21.97 -3.79
N GLU A 368 -20.10 -22.63 -4.93
CA GLU A 368 -20.56 -22.00 -6.16
C GLU A 368 -22.00 -21.47 -6.08
N ASP A 369 -22.88 -22.09 -5.27
CA ASP A 369 -24.24 -21.61 -5.02
C ASP A 369 -24.26 -20.20 -4.41
N LYS A 370 -23.23 -19.83 -3.63
CA LYS A 370 -23.11 -18.49 -3.05
C LYS A 370 -22.85 -17.41 -4.10
N LYS A 371 -22.25 -17.78 -5.23
CA LYS A 371 -22.08 -16.87 -6.37
C LYS A 371 -23.44 -16.48 -6.94
N HIS A 372 -24.29 -17.46 -7.23
CA HIS A 372 -25.62 -17.23 -7.79
C HIS A 372 -26.52 -16.42 -6.85
N MET A 373 -26.49 -16.71 -5.55
CA MET A 373 -27.20 -15.90 -4.55
C MET A 373 -26.73 -14.44 -4.53
N MET A 374 -25.42 -14.21 -4.68
CA MET A 374 -24.88 -12.84 -4.70
C MET A 374 -25.21 -12.12 -6.00
N GLU A 375 -25.20 -12.81 -7.14
CA GLU A 375 -25.66 -12.28 -8.43
C GLU A 375 -27.11 -11.79 -8.33
N GLU A 376 -28.01 -12.61 -7.77
CA GLU A 376 -29.41 -12.22 -7.54
C GLU A 376 -29.54 -10.99 -6.62
N LEU A 377 -28.77 -10.94 -5.53
CA LEU A 377 -28.77 -9.79 -4.62
C LEU A 377 -28.30 -8.51 -5.32
N VAL A 378 -27.26 -8.60 -6.16
CA VAL A 378 -26.75 -7.46 -6.93
C VAL A 378 -27.79 -6.96 -7.92
N GLU A 379 -28.50 -7.85 -8.60
CA GLU A 379 -29.62 -7.48 -9.47
C GLU A 379 -30.75 -6.78 -8.68
N GLY A 380 -31.09 -7.29 -7.50
CA GLY A 380 -32.07 -6.66 -6.61
C GLY A 380 -31.66 -5.25 -6.17
N ILE A 381 -30.39 -5.05 -5.81
CA ILE A 381 -29.84 -3.73 -5.48
C ILE A 381 -29.87 -2.79 -6.70
N ARG A 382 -29.49 -3.30 -7.88
CA ARG A 382 -29.54 -2.52 -9.13
C ARG A 382 -30.95 -2.05 -9.42
N TRP A 383 -31.93 -2.94 -9.30
CA TRP A 383 -33.34 -2.62 -9.48
C TRP A 383 -33.81 -1.56 -8.49
N ALA A 384 -33.54 -1.74 -7.19
CA ALA A 384 -33.95 -0.79 -6.16
C ALA A 384 -33.31 0.61 -6.36
N PHE A 385 -32.05 0.65 -6.81
CA PHE A 385 -31.38 1.91 -7.13
C PHE A 385 -32.06 2.63 -8.30
N ILE A 386 -32.38 1.92 -9.39
CA ILE A 386 -33.07 2.49 -10.54
C ILE A 386 -34.47 2.98 -10.13
N ASP A 387 -35.20 2.18 -9.35
CA ASP A 387 -36.55 2.53 -8.88
C ASP A 387 -36.55 3.84 -8.07
N MET A 388 -35.64 3.95 -7.10
CA MET A 388 -35.46 5.17 -6.29
C MET A 388 -35.05 6.38 -7.16
N LEU A 389 -34.13 6.18 -8.11
CA LEU A 389 -33.65 7.22 -9.01
C LEU A 389 -34.77 7.78 -9.91
N GLU A 390 -35.67 6.93 -10.36
CA GLU A 390 -36.78 7.33 -11.24
C GLU A 390 -37.94 7.96 -10.45
N LYS A 391 -38.36 7.32 -9.35
CA LYS A 391 -39.62 7.62 -8.66
C LYS A 391 -39.50 8.60 -7.50
N GLU A 392 -38.44 8.50 -6.72
CA GLU A 392 -38.32 9.23 -5.44
C GLU A 392 -37.38 10.42 -5.53
N ASN A 393 -36.40 10.35 -6.42
CA ASN A 393 -35.40 11.40 -6.58
C ASN A 393 -35.98 12.65 -7.27
N ASP A 394 -36.12 13.75 -6.56
CA ASP A 394 -36.71 15.01 -7.04
C ASP A 394 -35.68 16.09 -7.40
N TRP A 395 -34.42 15.93 -6.99
CA TRP A 395 -33.37 16.94 -7.18
C TRP A 395 -32.64 16.85 -8.54
N MET A 396 -32.81 15.76 -9.30
CA MET A 396 -32.21 15.57 -10.63
C MET A 396 -33.22 15.82 -11.74
N ASP A 397 -32.80 16.53 -12.80
CA ASP A 397 -33.56 16.62 -14.04
C ASP A 397 -33.67 15.26 -14.78
N ALA A 398 -34.63 15.18 -15.69
CA ALA A 398 -34.94 13.96 -16.43
C ALA A 398 -33.79 13.49 -17.34
N GLU A 399 -33.00 14.42 -17.90
CA GLU A 399 -31.88 14.07 -18.79
C GLU A 399 -30.75 13.40 -18.01
N THR A 400 -30.42 13.94 -16.85
CA THR A 400 -29.38 13.42 -15.96
C THR A 400 -29.81 12.09 -15.36
N LYS A 401 -31.09 11.94 -14.95
CA LYS A 401 -31.63 10.65 -14.50
C LYS A 401 -31.46 9.56 -15.57
N LYS A 402 -31.83 9.87 -16.82
CA LYS A 402 -31.67 8.93 -17.94
C LYS A 402 -30.21 8.48 -18.10
N LYS A 403 -29.25 9.43 -18.04
CA LYS A 403 -27.82 9.12 -18.10
C LYS A 403 -27.34 8.27 -16.92
N ALA A 404 -27.85 8.50 -15.72
CA ALA A 404 -27.54 7.71 -14.55
C ALA A 404 -28.09 6.27 -14.65
N VAL A 405 -29.31 6.09 -15.17
CA VAL A 405 -29.87 4.75 -15.47
C VAL A 405 -29.01 4.03 -16.51
N GLU A 406 -28.69 4.68 -17.63
CA GLU A 406 -27.80 4.11 -18.67
C GLU A 406 -26.49 3.58 -18.05
N LYS A 407 -25.85 4.37 -17.18
CA LYS A 407 -24.61 3.98 -16.50
C LYS A 407 -24.79 2.78 -15.58
N VAL A 408 -25.86 2.75 -14.77
CA VAL A 408 -26.11 1.66 -13.81
C VAL A 408 -26.45 0.36 -14.52
N SER A 409 -27.16 0.42 -15.64
CA SER A 409 -27.44 -0.73 -16.49
C SER A 409 -26.19 -1.33 -17.14
N GLU A 410 -25.15 -0.54 -17.36
CA GLU A 410 -23.86 -1.00 -17.92
C GLU A 410 -22.85 -1.47 -16.86
N CYS A 411 -23.11 -1.28 -15.56
CA CYS A 411 -22.24 -1.74 -14.49
C CYS A 411 -22.10 -3.27 -14.50
N ARG A 412 -20.87 -3.74 -14.74
CA ARG A 412 -20.49 -5.15 -14.65
C ARG A 412 -20.04 -5.44 -13.21
N PHE A 413 -20.60 -6.49 -12.61
CA PHE A 413 -20.27 -6.96 -11.26
C PHE A 413 -19.59 -8.32 -11.31
#